data_AF-A0A398DGU2-F1
#
_entry.id   AF-A0A398DGU2-F1
#
_cell.length_a   1.000
_cell.length_b   1.000
_cell.length_c   1.000
_cell.angle_alpha   90.00
_cell.angle_beta   90.00
_cell.angle_gamma   90.00
#
_symmetry.space_group_name_H-M   'P 1'
#
loop_
_entity.id
_entity.type
_entity.pdbx_description
1 polymer ?
#
loop_
_entity_poly.entity_id
_entity_poly.type
_entity_poly.pdbx_seq_one_letter_code
_entity_poly.pdbx_strand_id
1 'polypeptide(L)' 'ESADCFDRDISIPLPEQGDLLAICDTGAYGWSMSSTYNGRPLLPEVLIDDGEPVLIRERGR' A
#
# COMPACT_ATOMS: atom_id res chain seq x y z
N GLU A 1 -1.90 16.94 0.47
CA GLU A 1 -0.62 17.48 0.95
C GLU A 1 0.38 17.44 -0.19
N SER A 2 1.15 18.50 -0.44
CA SER A 2 2.11 18.55 -1.57
C SER A 2 3.27 17.56 -1.42
N ALA A 3 3.50 17.07 -0.20
CA ALA A 3 4.51 16.07 0.13
C ALA A 3 3.99 14.62 0.11
N ASP A 4 2.69 14.39 -0.18
CA ASP A 4 2.13 13.04 -0.30
C ASP A 4 2.54 12.41 -1.65
N CYS A 5 3.72 11.81 -1.66
CA CYS A 5 4.41 11.35 -2.87
C CYS A 5 5.35 10.18 -2.50
N PHE A 6 5.26 9.05 -3.23
CA PHE A 6 6.13 7.89 -3.01
C PHE A 6 7.51 8.07 -3.62
N ASP A 7 7.59 8.63 -4.83
CA ASP A 7 8.85 8.92 -5.52
C ASP A 7 8.63 10.00 -6.61
N ARG A 8 9.72 10.62 -7.06
CA ARG A 8 9.73 11.67 -8.09
C ARG A 8 10.66 11.27 -9.23
N ASP A 9 10.34 11.75 -10.43
CA ASP A 9 11.17 11.56 -11.62
C ASP A 9 11.45 10.08 -11.98
N ILE A 10 10.49 9.20 -11.66
CA ILE A 10 10.56 7.77 -11.99
C ILE A 10 10.23 7.50 -13.47
N SER A 11 10.95 6.56 -14.07
CA SER A 11 10.71 6.12 -15.44
C SER A 11 9.92 4.81 -15.45
N ILE A 12 8.61 4.90 -15.56
CA ILE A 12 7.69 3.77 -15.73
C ILE A 12 6.81 3.99 -16.97
N PRO A 13 6.21 2.93 -17.54
CA PRO A 13 5.09 3.09 -18.47
C PRO A 13 4.02 3.97 -17.83
N LEU A 14 3.38 4.84 -18.64
CA LEU A 14 2.31 5.70 -18.14
C LEU A 14 1.12 4.83 -17.69
N PRO A 15 0.73 4.85 -16.41
CA PRO A 15 -0.35 4.02 -15.92
C PRO A 15 -1.71 4.55 -16.40
N GLU A 16 -2.62 3.63 -16.67
CA GLU A 16 -4.01 3.93 -16.98
C GLU A 16 -4.91 3.70 -15.76
N GLN A 17 -6.15 4.19 -15.83
CA GLN A 17 -7.11 3.97 -14.76
C GLN A 17 -7.41 2.47 -14.62
N GLY A 18 -7.17 1.94 -13.42
CA GLY A 18 -7.40 0.53 -13.10
C GLY A 18 -6.11 -0.30 -13.02
N ASP A 19 -4.98 0.24 -13.48
CA ASP A 19 -3.69 -0.41 -13.31
C ASP A 19 -3.28 -0.49 -11.83
N LEU A 20 -2.50 -1.53 -11.51
CA LEU A 20 -1.93 -1.74 -10.19
C LEU A 20 -0.43 -1.43 -10.21
N LEU A 21 0.02 -0.63 -9.25
CA LEU A 21 1.43 -0.38 -8.97
C LEU A 21 1.84 -1.14 -7.72
N ALA A 22 2.99 -1.82 -7.78
CA ALA A 22 3.58 -2.50 -6.64
C ALA A 22 4.73 -1.66 -6.07
N ILE A 23 4.65 -1.34 -4.78
CA ILE A 23 5.74 -0.70 -4.04
C ILE A 23 6.44 -1.79 -3.21
N CYS A 24 7.65 -2.15 -3.62
CA CYS A 24 8.45 -3.18 -2.98
C CYS A 24 9.05 -2.69 -1.66
N ASP A 25 9.61 -3.62 -0.88
CA ASP A 25 10.38 -3.34 0.35
C ASP A 25 9.60 -2.58 1.44
N THR A 26 8.28 -2.75 1.46
CA THR A 26 7.35 -2.09 2.42
C THR A 26 7.07 -2.93 3.67
N GLY A 27 7.74 -4.08 3.85
CA GLY A 27 7.48 -5.03 4.93
C GLY A 27 7.89 -4.54 6.33
N ALA A 28 8.76 -3.55 6.42
CA ALA A 28 9.15 -2.91 7.67
C ALA A 28 8.82 -1.41 7.64
N TYR A 29 8.35 -0.88 8.76
CA TYR A 29 8.02 0.55 8.95
C TYR A 29 6.93 1.12 8.03
N GLY A 30 6.30 0.34 7.16
CA GLY A 30 5.16 0.75 6.33
C GLY A 30 3.86 0.81 7.14
N TRP A 31 3.23 -0.35 7.35
CA TRP A 31 1.95 -0.42 8.08
C TRP A 31 2.03 0.20 9.49
N SER A 32 3.12 -0.03 10.21
CA SER A 32 3.32 0.50 11.57
C SER A 32 3.35 2.03 11.66
N MET A 33 3.64 2.73 10.56
CA MET A 33 3.63 4.20 10.48
C MET A 33 2.41 4.73 9.70
N SER A 34 1.49 3.86 9.29
CA SER A 34 0.27 4.27 8.59
C SER A 34 -0.68 5.04 9.50
N SER A 35 -1.48 5.94 8.91
CA SER A 35 -2.42 6.80 9.63
C SER A 35 -3.77 6.86 8.93
N THR A 36 -4.77 7.40 9.63
CA THR A 36 -6.10 7.69 9.08
C THR A 36 -6.24 9.10 8.51
N TYR A 37 -5.12 9.71 8.10
CA TYR A 37 -5.12 11.05 7.52
C TYR A 37 -6.09 11.15 6.33
N ASN A 38 -6.79 12.29 6.23
CA ASN A 38 -7.91 12.50 5.31
C ASN A 38 -9.08 11.51 5.48
N GLY A 39 -9.26 10.94 6.67
CA GLY A 39 -10.35 10.00 6.97
C GLY A 39 -10.24 8.67 6.23
N ARG A 40 -9.03 8.30 5.77
CA ARG A 40 -8.80 7.04 5.08
C ARG A 40 -8.66 5.89 6.10
N PRO A 41 -9.43 4.80 6.00
CA PRO A 41 -9.25 3.66 6.87
C PRO A 41 -7.88 2.99 6.64
N LEU A 42 -7.31 2.40 7.70
CA LEU A 42 -6.09 1.60 7.59
C LEU A 42 -6.28 0.42 6.62
N LEU A 43 -5.23 0.10 5.87
CA LEU A 43 -5.26 -0.98 4.89
C LEU A 43 -5.28 -2.35 5.58
N PRO A 44 -5.99 -3.35 5.01
CA PRO A 44 -5.84 -4.74 5.42
C PRO A 44 -4.45 -5.27 5.03
N GLU A 45 -3.99 -6.30 5.74
CA GLU A 45 -2.76 -7.02 5.41
C GLU A 45 -3.09 -8.47 5.07
N VAL A 46 -2.47 -8.97 4.01
CA VAL A 46 -2.60 -10.35 3.53
C VAL A 46 -1.23 -11.01 3.57
N LEU A 47 -1.17 -12.20 4.18
CA LEU A 47 -0.02 -13.09 4.13
C LEU A 47 -0.28 -14.14 3.04
N ILE A 48 0.73 -14.42 2.22
CA ILE A 48 0.69 -15.61 1.37
C ILE A 48 1.30 -16.75 2.16
N ASP A 49 0.50 -17.76 2.49
CA ASP A 49 0.91 -18.96 3.23
C ASP A 49 0.65 -20.20 2.36
N ASP A 50 1.70 -20.96 2.07
CA ASP A 50 1.67 -22.08 1.11
C ASP A 50 1.02 -21.76 -0.25
N GLY A 51 1.22 -20.53 -0.75
CA GLY A 51 0.64 -20.03 -1.99
C GLY A 51 -0.80 -19.52 -1.87
N GLU A 52 -1.44 -19.68 -0.71
CA GLU A 52 -2.81 -19.23 -0.46
C GLU A 52 -2.84 -17.87 0.26
N PRO A 53 -3.73 -16.95 -0.12
CA PRO A 53 -3.86 -15.66 0.54
C PRO A 53 -4.66 -15.79 1.85
N VAL A 54 -4.04 -15.40 2.96
CA VAL A 54 -4.63 -15.37 4.29
C VAL A 54 -4.74 -13.93 4.78
N LEU A 55 -5.95 -13.49 5.13
CA LEU A 55 -6.16 -12.18 5.75
C LEU A 55 -5.61 -12.20 7.18
N ILE A 56 -4.52 -11.48 7.41
CA ILE A 56 -3.86 -11.40 8.74
C ILE A 56 -4.22 -10.11 9.50
N ARG A 57 -4.76 -9.11 8.78
CA ARG A 57 -5.32 -7.91 9.41
C ARG A 57 -6.50 -7.39 8.61
N GLU A 58 -7.61 -7.14 9.31
CA GLU A 58 -8.79 -6.52 8.72
C GLU A 58 -8.56 -5.04 8.38
N ARG A 59 -9.38 -4.52 7.45
CA ARG A 59 -9.40 -3.09 7.12
C ARG A 59 -9.85 -2.29 8.35
N GLY A 60 -9.19 -1.17 8.61
CA GLY A 60 -9.61 -0.22 9.63
C GLY A 60 -11.04 0.26 9.38
N ARG A 61 -11.80 0.53 10.45
CA ARG A 61 -13.15 1.10 10.35
C ARG A 61 -13.10 2.61 10.17
#